data_AF-A0A938QQG9-F1
#
_entry.id   AF-A0A938QQG9-F1
#
_cell.length_a   1.000
_cell.length_b   1.000
_cell.length_c   1.000
_cell.angle_alpha   90.00
_cell.angle_beta   90.00
_cell.angle_gamma   90.00
#
_symmetry.space_group_name_H-M   'P 1'
#
loop_
_entity.id
_entity.type
_entity.pdbx_description
1 polymer ?
#
loop_
_entity_poly.entity_id
_entity_poly.type
_entity_poly.pdbx_seq_one_letter_code
_entity_poly.pdbx_strand_id
1 'polypeptide(L)'
;MPVDRVRRGGGPGPARDVAGPATTAVTNPAPPTPTPTMDDVFDGARDMRVRVGATGVGGPTTTAVPALLDDWRAALLAAAAEARADDEVVAPVLGPALARAEADRGEPLSRRQARVVEQAVRTQLQQPWDDAYRAHLADVTKTPPTKQRVERDVLLEQRPRVAALKDPFTPVVGNAPGARDGEIVLWESRSALVVVDTFSPSPKALVVPKTPASLPVDLPRAALDELARVAAHVSDAFMRATGCPAAGIWVNPPQHLTVKQLHVHVLPDLGPYTADGAPAKALLDDATLRPQLVGWFDAIRVDLAKHLGPSA
;
A
#
# COMPACT_ATOMS: atom_id res chain seq x y z
N MET A 1 9.48 7.50 75.59
CA MET A 1 10.32 7.11 76.75
C MET A 1 9.99 5.65 77.03
N PRO A 2 10.92 4.66 77.09
CA PRO A 2 12.21 4.73 77.80
C PRO A 2 13.46 4.07 77.13
N VAL A 3 14.62 4.55 77.61
CA VAL A 3 16.03 4.05 77.79
C VAL A 3 16.70 2.87 77.04
N ASP A 4 17.93 3.18 76.58
CA ASP A 4 19.27 2.57 76.79
C ASP A 4 19.51 1.04 76.80
N ARG A 5 20.47 0.57 75.97
CA ARG A 5 21.87 0.25 76.41
C ARG A 5 22.76 -0.35 75.30
N VAL A 6 23.85 0.36 75.04
CA VAL A 6 25.26 -0.05 74.91
C VAL A 6 25.60 -1.58 74.89
N ARG A 7 26.33 -2.03 73.86
CA ARG A 7 27.68 -2.64 74.04
C ARG A 7 28.52 -2.76 72.76
N ARG A 8 29.81 -2.44 72.95
CA ARG A 8 30.95 -2.51 72.02
C ARG A 8 31.45 -3.94 71.82
N GLY A 9 32.16 -4.17 70.71
CA GLY A 9 33.46 -4.88 70.76
C GLY A 9 33.78 -5.80 69.58
N GLY A 10 34.89 -5.52 68.89
CA GLY A 10 35.75 -6.53 68.26
C GLY A 10 35.85 -6.53 66.74
N GLY A 11 36.93 -5.97 66.17
CA GLY A 11 37.55 -6.47 64.92
C GLY A 11 38.40 -7.73 65.21
N PRO A 12 39.29 -8.23 64.31
CA PRO A 12 39.71 -7.75 62.99
C PRO A 12 39.71 -8.86 61.88
N GLY A 13 40.01 -8.50 60.62
CA GLY A 13 40.61 -9.46 59.66
C GLY A 13 40.25 -9.23 58.18
N PRO A 14 41.22 -8.92 57.30
CA PRO A 14 41.00 -8.79 55.87
C PRO A 14 40.98 -10.18 55.20
N ALA A 15 39.91 -10.49 54.48
CA ALA A 15 39.88 -11.64 53.58
C ALA A 15 40.60 -11.27 52.28
N ARG A 16 41.63 -12.04 51.97
CA ARG A 16 42.47 -11.97 50.77
C ARG A 16 41.64 -12.20 49.50
N ASP A 17 41.91 -11.35 48.52
CA ASP A 17 41.61 -11.58 47.11
C ASP A 17 42.28 -12.87 46.63
N VAL A 18 41.46 -13.80 46.13
CA VAL A 18 41.91 -14.90 45.27
C VAL A 18 41.38 -14.60 43.88
N ALA A 19 42.24 -14.06 43.04
CA ALA A 19 42.00 -13.91 41.61
C ALA A 19 41.83 -15.30 40.98
N GLY A 20 40.60 -15.64 40.63
CA GLY A 20 40.30 -16.77 39.76
C GLY A 20 40.68 -16.44 38.31
N PRO A 21 41.11 -17.42 37.50
CA PRO A 21 41.45 -17.19 36.10
C PRO A 21 40.23 -16.71 35.32
N ALA A 22 40.40 -15.64 34.56
CA ALA A 22 39.40 -15.12 33.64
C ALA A 22 39.08 -16.18 32.57
N THR A 23 37.96 -16.88 32.74
CA THR A 23 37.33 -17.62 31.65
C THR A 23 36.74 -16.60 30.68
N THR A 24 37.41 -16.41 29.55
CA THR A 24 36.83 -15.81 28.35
C THR A 24 35.64 -16.65 27.94
N ALA A 25 34.43 -16.17 28.24
CA ALA A 25 33.21 -16.72 27.69
C ALA A 25 33.26 -16.54 26.17
N VAL A 26 33.50 -17.64 25.46
CA VAL A 26 33.26 -17.73 24.02
C VAL A 26 31.74 -17.63 23.85
N THR A 27 31.25 -16.42 23.58
CA THR A 27 29.88 -16.22 23.15
C THR A 27 29.75 -16.88 21.79
N ASN A 28 29.03 -17.99 21.73
CA ASN A 28 28.63 -18.59 20.46
C ASN A 28 27.95 -17.50 19.61
N PRO A 29 28.31 -17.34 18.33
CA PRO A 29 27.60 -16.43 17.44
C PRO A 29 26.13 -16.81 17.44
N ALA A 30 25.26 -15.80 17.47
CA ALA A 30 23.83 -15.99 17.34
C ALA A 30 23.54 -16.86 16.10
N PRO A 31 22.59 -17.81 16.18
CA PRO A 31 22.23 -18.62 15.02
C PRO A 31 21.87 -17.70 13.84
N PRO A 32 22.24 -18.05 12.60
CA PRO A 32 21.92 -17.24 11.44
C PRO A 32 20.40 -17.06 11.38
N THR A 33 19.97 -15.80 11.29
CA THR A 33 18.57 -15.44 11.07
C THR A 33 18.08 -16.21 9.84
N PRO A 34 16.94 -16.92 9.90
CA PRO A 34 16.42 -17.66 8.77
C PRO A 34 16.33 -16.75 7.54
N THR A 35 16.81 -17.26 6.40
CA THR A 35 16.74 -16.54 5.13
C THR A 35 15.27 -16.35 4.76
N PRO A 36 14.78 -15.12 4.55
CA PRO A 36 13.39 -14.91 4.15
C PRO A 36 13.12 -15.65 2.84
N THR A 37 11.97 -16.30 2.76
CA THR A 37 11.51 -17.04 1.57
C THR A 37 11.06 -16.06 0.48
N MET A 38 11.01 -16.51 -0.79
CA MET A 38 10.61 -15.65 -1.91
C MET A 38 9.23 -14.99 -1.73
N ASP A 39 8.37 -15.58 -0.91
CA ASP A 39 6.99 -15.15 -0.70
C ASP A 39 6.90 -13.83 0.09
N ASP A 40 7.94 -13.45 0.84
CA ASP A 40 7.98 -12.21 1.64
C ASP A 40 8.30 -10.94 0.81
N VAL A 41 8.62 -11.09 -0.48
CA VAL A 41 9.16 -10.02 -1.34
C VAL A 41 8.08 -9.22 -2.07
N PHE A 42 6.85 -9.73 -2.15
CA PHE A 42 5.75 -9.10 -2.90
C PHE A 42 4.73 -8.34 -2.04
N ASP A 43 4.81 -8.42 -0.71
CA ASP A 43 3.82 -7.85 0.21
C ASP A 43 4.08 -6.38 0.61
N GLY A 44 5.14 -5.76 0.06
CA GLY A 44 5.67 -4.49 0.54
C GLY A 44 5.02 -3.21 0.00
N ALA A 45 4.13 -3.30 -1.00
CA ALA A 45 3.33 -2.14 -1.37
C ALA A 45 2.21 -2.02 -0.34
N ARG A 46 2.51 -1.35 0.79
CA ARG A 46 1.58 -1.09 1.90
C ARG A 46 0.20 -0.85 1.33
N ASP A 47 -0.64 -1.86 1.46
CA ASP A 47 -1.91 -1.91 0.78
C ASP A 47 -2.82 -0.93 1.50
N MET A 48 -2.88 0.30 0.98
CA MET A 48 -3.74 1.36 1.51
C MET A 48 -5.19 1.10 1.13
N ARG A 49 -5.68 -0.11 1.43
CA ARG A 49 -7.10 -0.46 1.38
C ARG A 49 -7.79 0.36 2.44
N VAL A 50 -8.27 1.55 2.06
CA VAL A 50 -9.38 2.15 2.79
C VAL A 50 -10.55 1.20 2.59
N ARG A 51 -10.83 0.38 3.61
CA ARG A 51 -12.03 -0.48 3.63
C ARG A 51 -13.22 0.46 3.74
N VAL A 52 -13.85 0.75 2.61
CA VAL A 52 -15.16 1.39 2.62
C VAL A 52 -16.12 0.37 3.23
N GLY A 53 -16.60 0.64 4.44
CA GLY A 53 -17.51 -0.26 5.13
C GLY A 53 -18.72 -0.59 4.27
N ALA A 54 -19.01 -1.88 4.10
CA ALA A 54 -20.25 -2.32 3.47
C ALA A 54 -21.39 -2.01 4.43
N THR A 55 -22.15 -0.93 4.17
CA THR A 55 -23.56 -0.79 4.57
C THR A 55 -24.13 0.51 4.00
N GLY A 56 -24.66 0.46 2.77
CA GLY A 56 -25.76 1.34 2.37
C GLY A 56 -27.06 0.54 2.41
N VAL A 57 -27.76 0.48 3.55
CA VAL A 57 -29.00 -0.32 3.72
C VAL A 57 -30.22 0.32 3.01
N GLY A 58 -30.01 1.09 1.93
CA GLY A 58 -31.10 1.75 1.21
C GLY A 58 -30.71 2.59 -0.01
N GLY A 59 -29.49 2.43 -0.53
CA GLY A 59 -29.04 3.11 -1.76
C GLY A 59 -29.13 2.22 -3.01
N PRO A 60 -28.83 2.76 -4.21
CA PRO A 60 -28.76 1.96 -5.45
C PRO A 60 -27.60 0.95 -5.44
N THR A 61 -26.69 1.02 -4.45
CA THR A 61 -25.56 0.12 -4.20
C THR A 61 -25.63 -0.41 -2.77
N THR A 62 -25.10 -1.63 -2.56
CA THR A 62 -24.88 -2.19 -1.22
C THR A 62 -23.58 -1.69 -0.59
N THR A 63 -22.58 -1.37 -1.43
CA THR A 63 -21.34 -0.69 -1.05
C THR A 63 -21.63 0.80 -0.78
N ALA A 64 -21.12 1.34 0.33
CA ALA A 64 -21.22 2.78 0.59
C ALA A 64 -20.43 3.55 -0.48
N VAL A 65 -21.01 4.63 -1.02
CA VAL A 65 -20.32 5.46 -2.02
C VAL A 65 -19.18 6.22 -1.31
N PRO A 66 -17.90 6.03 -1.71
CA PRO A 66 -16.78 6.66 -1.03
C PRO A 66 -16.77 8.18 -1.23
N ALA A 67 -16.26 8.90 -0.24
CA ALA A 67 -16.00 10.33 -0.37
C ALA A 67 -14.60 10.51 -0.98
N LEU A 68 -14.44 10.15 -2.26
CA LEU A 68 -13.13 9.95 -2.91
C LEU A 68 -12.12 11.06 -2.63
N LEU A 69 -12.52 12.33 -2.62
CA LEU A 69 -11.62 13.45 -2.34
C LEU A 69 -11.13 13.46 -0.88
N ASP A 70 -12.03 13.23 0.08
CA ASP A 70 -11.70 13.26 1.49
C ASP A 70 -10.90 12.02 1.89
N ASP A 71 -11.26 10.85 1.35
CA ASP A 71 -10.51 9.60 1.52
C ASP A 71 -9.10 9.72 0.92
N TRP A 72 -8.97 10.30 -0.28
CA TRP A 72 -7.69 10.56 -0.91
C TRP A 72 -6.84 11.58 -0.13
N ARG A 73 -7.44 12.63 0.46
CA ARG A 73 -6.72 13.58 1.32
C ARG A 73 -6.19 12.90 2.58
N ALA A 74 -6.97 12.01 3.20
CA ALA A 74 -6.51 11.23 4.34
C ALA A 74 -5.32 10.33 3.94
N ALA A 75 -5.42 9.65 2.80
CA ALA A 75 -4.35 8.82 2.25
C ALA A 75 -3.08 9.62 1.90
N LEU A 76 -3.24 10.84 1.36
CA LEU A 76 -2.13 11.76 1.07
C LEU A 76 -1.37 12.14 2.35
N LEU A 77 -2.10 12.48 3.42
CA LEU A 77 -1.50 12.82 4.72
C LEU A 77 -0.81 11.61 5.36
N ALA A 78 -1.41 10.41 5.24
CA ALA A 78 -0.78 9.18 5.69
C ALA A 78 0.53 8.89 4.94
N ALA A 79 0.53 9.01 3.60
CA ALA A 79 1.74 8.85 2.80
C ALA A 79 2.82 9.90 3.10
N ALA A 80 2.41 11.13 3.46
CA ALA A 80 3.34 12.16 3.92
C ALA A 80 3.98 11.82 5.28
N ALA A 81 3.20 11.23 6.20
CA ALA A 81 3.73 10.75 7.49
C ALA A 81 4.67 9.54 7.31
N GLU A 82 4.34 8.64 6.38
CA GLU A 82 5.19 7.50 6.00
C GLU A 82 6.53 7.96 5.43
N ALA A 83 6.53 8.93 4.51
CA ALA A 83 7.78 9.48 3.96
C ALA A 83 8.68 10.07 5.06
N ARG A 84 8.10 10.82 6.02
CA ARG A 84 8.86 11.36 7.16
C ARG A 84 9.42 10.26 8.07
N ALA A 85 8.66 9.19 8.30
CA ALA A 85 9.12 8.05 9.10
C ALA A 85 10.24 7.28 8.39
N ASP A 86 10.14 7.10 7.07
CA ASP A 86 11.20 6.49 6.25
C ASP A 86 12.50 7.35 6.30
N ASP A 87 12.40 8.66 6.17
CA ASP A 87 13.55 9.59 6.24
C ASP A 87 14.22 9.59 7.62
N GLU A 88 13.43 9.50 8.70
CA GLU A 88 13.93 9.51 10.07
C GLU A 88 14.56 8.16 10.48
N VAL A 89 13.91 7.05 10.14
CA VAL A 89 14.22 5.73 10.68
C VAL A 89 14.99 4.87 9.69
N VAL A 90 14.53 4.79 8.44
CA VAL A 90 15.03 3.80 7.46
C VAL A 90 16.24 4.36 6.70
N ALA A 91 16.15 5.59 6.19
CA ALA A 91 17.18 6.19 5.35
C ALA A 91 18.59 6.22 5.99
N PRO A 92 18.76 6.54 7.30
CA PRO A 92 20.07 6.53 7.95
C PRO A 92 20.73 5.14 8.04
N VAL A 93 19.92 4.07 7.97
CA VAL A 93 20.39 2.69 8.16
C VAL A 93 20.54 1.96 6.83
N LEU A 94 19.62 2.19 5.88
CA LEU A 94 19.55 1.45 4.62
C LEU A 94 20.79 1.67 3.74
N GLY A 95 21.25 2.91 3.59
CA GLY A 95 22.45 3.23 2.80
C GLY A 95 23.70 2.48 3.29
N PRO A 96 24.07 2.61 4.59
CA PRO A 96 25.16 1.83 5.17
C PRO A 96 24.97 0.31 5.07
N ALA A 97 23.74 -0.20 5.21
CA ALA A 97 23.46 -1.63 5.10
C ALA A 97 23.70 -2.16 3.68
N LEU A 98 23.26 -1.42 2.65
CA LEU A 98 23.52 -1.75 1.25
C LEU A 98 25.03 -1.72 0.95
N ALA A 99 25.73 -0.67 1.38
CA ALA A 99 27.17 -0.55 1.17
C ALA A 99 27.98 -1.68 1.85
N ARG A 100 27.58 -2.09 3.07
CA ARG A 100 28.19 -3.24 3.74
C ARG A 100 27.93 -4.54 2.97
N ALA A 101 26.70 -4.77 2.51
CA ALA A 101 26.35 -5.97 1.76
C ALA A 101 27.11 -6.07 0.42
N GLU A 102 27.38 -4.93 -0.25
CA GLU A 102 28.26 -4.86 -1.43
C GLU A 102 29.72 -5.19 -1.07
N ALA A 103 30.23 -4.62 0.02
CA ALA A 103 31.61 -4.87 0.46
C ALA A 103 31.84 -6.34 0.84
N ASP A 104 30.91 -6.96 1.56
CA ASP A 104 30.98 -8.38 1.96
C ASP A 104 30.95 -9.32 0.74
N ARG A 105 30.28 -8.91 -0.33
CA ARG A 105 30.16 -9.68 -1.57
C ARG A 105 31.35 -9.44 -2.53
N GLY A 106 31.98 -8.27 -2.45
CA GLY A 106 33.04 -7.84 -3.37
C GLY A 106 32.55 -7.36 -4.74
N GLU A 107 31.25 -7.17 -4.92
CA GLU A 107 30.63 -6.64 -6.16
C GLU A 107 29.31 -5.89 -5.86
N PRO A 108 28.87 -4.98 -6.75
CA PRO A 108 27.60 -4.28 -6.59
C PRO A 108 26.39 -5.23 -6.53
N LEU A 109 25.39 -4.89 -5.72
CA LEU A 109 24.18 -5.70 -5.61
C LEU A 109 23.32 -5.58 -6.87
N SER A 110 22.79 -6.70 -7.35
CA SER A 110 21.66 -6.66 -8.28
C SER A 110 20.43 -6.04 -7.61
N ARG A 111 19.49 -5.51 -8.41
CA ARG A 111 18.23 -4.94 -7.90
C ARG A 111 17.48 -5.90 -6.97
N ARG A 112 17.51 -7.20 -7.29
CA ARG A 112 16.85 -8.24 -6.48
C ARG A 112 17.53 -8.38 -5.11
N GLN A 113 18.85 -8.39 -5.09
CA GLN A 113 19.60 -8.51 -3.83
C GLN A 113 19.46 -7.25 -2.97
N ALA A 114 19.50 -6.06 -3.58
CA ALA A 114 19.26 -4.81 -2.87
C ALA A 114 17.88 -4.80 -2.18
N ARG A 115 16.84 -5.31 -2.84
CA ARG A 115 15.50 -5.47 -2.23
C ARG A 115 15.48 -6.43 -1.03
N VAL A 116 16.24 -7.51 -1.08
CA VAL A 116 16.35 -8.44 0.07
C VAL A 116 16.99 -7.73 1.27
N VAL A 117 18.06 -6.95 1.04
CA VAL A 117 18.69 -6.15 2.08
C VAL A 117 17.72 -5.09 2.62
N GLU A 118 17.03 -4.37 1.74
CA GLU A 118 16.02 -3.37 2.13
C GLU A 118 14.91 -3.99 2.99
N GLN A 119 14.36 -5.13 2.58
CA GLN A 119 13.31 -5.82 3.32
C GLN A 119 13.81 -6.27 4.70
N ALA A 120 15.04 -6.77 4.80
CA ALA A 120 15.64 -7.14 6.08
C ALA A 120 15.79 -5.94 7.01
N VAL A 121 16.27 -4.79 6.49
CA VAL A 121 16.39 -3.54 7.26
C VAL A 121 15.00 -3.06 7.72
N ARG A 122 14.02 -3.02 6.82
CA ARG A 122 12.65 -2.60 7.16
C ARG A 122 12.03 -3.50 8.21
N THR A 123 12.22 -4.82 8.11
CA THR A 123 11.75 -5.80 9.11
C THR A 123 12.38 -5.52 10.48
N GLN A 124 13.69 -5.27 10.53
CA GLN A 124 14.38 -4.96 11.78
C GLN A 124 13.91 -3.63 12.40
N LEU A 125 13.56 -2.66 11.56
CA LEU A 125 13.17 -1.31 11.97
C LEU A 125 11.65 -1.12 12.08
N GLN A 126 10.85 -2.17 11.95
CA GLN A 126 9.39 -2.07 11.87
C GLN A 126 8.80 -1.33 13.07
N GLN A 127 9.18 -1.69 14.30
CA GLN A 127 8.65 -1.05 15.51
C GLN A 127 9.07 0.43 15.63
N PRO A 128 10.37 0.81 15.52
CA PRO A 128 10.76 2.22 15.47
C PRO A 128 10.05 3.01 14.36
N TRP A 129 9.87 2.39 13.19
CA TRP A 129 9.17 3.00 12.08
C TRP A 129 7.69 3.25 12.40
N ASP A 130 6.99 2.28 13.00
CA ASP A 130 5.59 2.42 13.41
C ASP A 130 5.40 3.53 14.44
N ASP A 131 6.34 3.67 15.38
CA ASP A 131 6.33 4.73 16.39
C ASP A 131 6.51 6.12 15.74
N ALA A 132 7.49 6.26 14.85
CA ALA A 132 7.73 7.50 14.10
C ALA A 132 6.53 7.84 13.18
N TYR A 133 6.01 6.85 12.45
CA TYR A 133 4.84 7.01 11.59
C TYR A 133 3.62 7.53 12.36
N ARG A 134 3.30 6.93 13.51
CA ARG A 134 2.18 7.37 14.35
C ARG A 134 2.38 8.81 14.84
N ALA A 135 3.60 9.16 15.26
CA ALA A 135 3.92 10.52 15.70
C ALA A 135 3.77 11.54 14.55
N HIS A 136 4.30 11.25 13.37
CA HIS A 136 4.18 12.10 12.18
C HIS A 136 2.74 12.21 11.70
N LEU A 137 1.97 11.11 11.73
CA LEU A 137 0.56 11.12 11.38
C LEU A 137 -0.24 12.03 12.31
N ALA A 138 0.00 11.95 13.62
CA ALA A 138 -0.61 12.83 14.60
C ALA A 138 -0.24 14.31 14.36
N ASP A 139 1.01 14.61 14.00
CA ASP A 139 1.44 15.97 13.65
C ASP A 139 0.71 16.51 12.41
N VAL A 140 0.77 15.79 11.29
CA VAL A 140 0.21 16.26 10.01
C VAL A 140 -1.32 16.36 10.04
N THR A 141 -1.98 15.62 10.93
CA THR A 141 -3.44 15.66 11.10
C THR A 141 -3.93 16.55 12.25
N LYS A 142 -3.03 17.19 13.00
CA LYS A 142 -3.34 17.91 14.26
C LYS A 142 -4.41 18.99 14.13
N THR A 143 -4.35 19.82 13.09
CA THR A 143 -5.28 20.95 12.90
C THR A 143 -5.67 21.11 11.42
N PRO A 144 -6.84 21.70 11.09
CA PRO A 144 -7.20 21.97 9.69
C PRO A 144 -6.14 22.80 8.93
N PRO A 145 -5.56 23.88 9.50
CA PRO A 145 -4.46 24.59 8.85
C PRO A 145 -3.21 23.73 8.60
N THR A 146 -2.87 22.83 9.54
CA THR A 146 -1.76 21.89 9.33
C THR A 146 -2.04 20.95 8.15
N LYS A 147 -3.24 20.36 8.10
CA LYS A 147 -3.66 19.47 7.00
C LYS A 147 -3.56 20.18 5.65
N GLN A 148 -4.12 21.39 5.54
CA GLN A 148 -4.08 22.19 4.31
C GLN A 148 -2.66 22.55 3.88
N ARG A 149 -1.79 22.91 4.83
CA ARG A 149 -0.39 23.20 4.55
C ARG A 149 0.33 21.97 3.99
N VAL A 150 0.21 20.83 4.66
CA VAL A 150 0.85 19.57 4.22
C VAL A 150 0.31 19.13 2.86
N GLU A 151 -1.01 19.17 2.65
CA GLU A 151 -1.63 18.87 1.35
C GLU A 151 -1.05 19.74 0.23
N ARG A 152 -0.99 21.06 0.45
CA ARG A 152 -0.42 22.00 -0.52
C ARG A 152 1.05 21.70 -0.80
N ASP A 153 1.86 21.51 0.23
CA ASP A 153 3.31 21.32 0.09
C ASP A 153 3.61 20.02 -0.68
N VAL A 154 2.91 18.92 -0.34
CA VAL A 154 2.97 17.65 -1.09
C VAL A 154 2.55 17.84 -2.54
N LEU A 155 1.47 18.58 -2.81
CA LEU A 155 1.01 18.82 -4.18
C LEU A 155 2.00 19.65 -5.01
N LEU A 156 2.62 20.66 -4.41
CA LEU A 156 3.64 21.46 -5.07
C LEU A 156 4.86 20.62 -5.44
N GLU A 157 5.30 19.75 -4.54
CA GLU A 157 6.45 18.87 -4.74
C GLU A 157 6.18 17.77 -5.77
N GLN A 158 5.01 17.12 -5.68
CA GLN A 158 4.75 15.89 -6.43
C GLN A 158 4.15 16.11 -7.82
N ARG A 159 3.49 17.24 -8.10
CA ARG A 159 2.88 17.51 -9.41
C ARG A 159 3.86 17.42 -10.58
N PRO A 160 5.08 17.98 -10.53
CA PRO A 160 6.06 17.82 -11.60
C PRO A 160 6.41 16.34 -11.87
N ARG A 161 6.59 15.54 -10.80
CA ARG A 161 6.88 14.11 -10.92
C ARG A 161 5.71 13.37 -11.56
N VAL A 162 4.48 13.60 -11.08
CA VAL A 162 3.26 12.98 -11.61
C VAL A 162 3.07 13.31 -13.10
N ALA A 163 3.32 14.56 -13.50
CA ALA A 163 3.21 14.99 -14.89
C ALA A 163 4.20 14.26 -15.82
N ALA A 164 5.34 13.80 -15.30
CA ALA A 164 6.36 13.05 -16.04
C ALA A 164 6.12 11.52 -16.06
N LEU A 165 5.13 11.01 -15.33
CA LEU A 165 4.78 9.59 -15.37
C LEU A 165 4.19 9.18 -16.72
N LYS A 166 4.30 7.90 -17.05
CA LYS A 166 3.65 7.31 -18.22
C LYS A 166 2.14 7.49 -18.13
N ASP A 167 1.51 7.78 -19.26
CA ASP A 167 0.06 7.86 -19.40
C ASP A 167 -0.45 6.73 -20.32
N PRO A 168 -0.76 5.54 -19.76
CA PRO A 168 -1.28 4.44 -20.54
C PRO A 168 -2.77 4.62 -20.88
N PHE A 169 -3.51 5.43 -20.13
CA PHE A 169 -4.97 5.46 -20.20
C PHE A 169 -5.53 6.52 -21.14
N THR A 170 -4.82 7.64 -21.37
CA THR A 170 -5.32 8.70 -22.26
C THR A 170 -5.57 8.15 -23.68
N PRO A 171 -4.66 7.34 -24.28
CA PRO A 171 -4.93 6.69 -25.56
C PRO A 171 -6.13 5.73 -25.54
N VAL A 172 -6.32 4.98 -24.45
CA VAL A 172 -7.41 3.99 -24.28
C VAL A 172 -8.76 4.69 -24.20
N VAL A 173 -8.84 5.74 -23.37
CA VAL A 173 -10.02 6.60 -23.21
C VAL A 173 -10.37 7.31 -24.51
N GLY A 174 -9.35 7.79 -25.23
CA GLY A 174 -9.50 8.51 -26.50
C GLY A 174 -9.75 7.62 -27.72
N ASN A 175 -9.84 6.30 -27.57
CA ASN A 175 -9.98 5.34 -28.67
C ASN A 175 -8.89 5.48 -29.75
N ALA A 176 -7.65 5.76 -29.34
CA ALA A 176 -6.53 5.78 -30.27
C ALA A 176 -6.37 4.39 -30.95
N PRO A 177 -6.02 4.32 -32.25
CA PRO A 177 -5.86 3.05 -32.95
C PRO A 177 -4.92 2.09 -32.21
N GLY A 178 -5.38 0.86 -31.95
CA GLY A 178 -4.63 -0.19 -31.25
C GLY A 178 -4.47 -0.01 -29.74
N ALA A 179 -4.90 1.12 -29.16
CA ALA A 179 -4.75 1.36 -27.73
C ALA A 179 -5.56 0.38 -26.85
N ARG A 180 -6.62 -0.23 -27.40
CA ARG A 180 -7.50 -1.18 -26.69
C ARG A 180 -7.16 -2.65 -26.92
N ASP A 181 -6.19 -2.97 -27.77
CA ASP A 181 -5.94 -4.35 -28.22
C ASP A 181 -5.52 -5.30 -27.07
N GLY A 182 -5.03 -4.75 -25.95
CA GLY A 182 -4.69 -5.49 -24.73
C GLY A 182 -5.59 -5.23 -23.53
N GLU A 183 -6.65 -4.43 -23.69
CA GLU A 183 -7.49 -3.98 -22.59
C GLU A 183 -8.76 -4.82 -22.47
N ILE A 184 -9.11 -5.19 -21.24
CA ILE A 184 -10.37 -5.87 -20.95
C ILE A 184 -11.35 -4.84 -20.40
N VAL A 185 -12.15 -4.27 -21.29
CA VAL A 185 -13.21 -3.32 -20.91
C VAL A 185 -14.36 -4.06 -20.25
N LEU A 186 -14.79 -3.59 -19.08
CA LEU A 186 -15.93 -4.12 -18.32
C LEU A 186 -17.20 -3.28 -18.54
N TRP A 187 -17.05 -1.96 -18.65
CA TRP A 187 -18.16 -1.04 -18.90
C TRP A 187 -17.63 0.33 -19.31
N GLU A 188 -18.39 1.07 -20.13
CA GLU A 188 -18.01 2.40 -20.59
C GLU A 188 -19.22 3.32 -20.72
N SER A 189 -19.07 4.58 -20.32
CA SER A 189 -20.04 5.65 -20.55
C SER A 189 -19.40 6.85 -21.25
N ARG A 190 -20.14 7.96 -21.35
CA ARG A 190 -19.59 9.23 -21.83
C ARG A 190 -18.57 9.85 -20.87
N SER A 191 -18.61 9.52 -19.58
CA SER A 191 -17.80 10.16 -18.54
C SER A 191 -16.72 9.25 -17.93
N ALA A 192 -16.89 7.93 -17.99
CA ALA A 192 -15.97 6.98 -17.37
C ALA A 192 -15.76 5.72 -18.21
N LEU A 193 -14.65 5.04 -17.96
CA LEU A 193 -14.27 3.75 -18.51
C LEU A 193 -13.90 2.82 -17.34
N VAL A 194 -14.40 1.59 -17.35
CA VAL A 194 -14.04 0.54 -16.39
C VAL A 194 -13.26 -0.53 -17.13
N VAL A 195 -12.01 -0.76 -16.72
CA VAL A 195 -11.11 -1.78 -17.29
C VAL A 195 -10.56 -2.70 -16.20
N VAL A 196 -10.16 -3.91 -16.58
CA VAL A 196 -9.38 -4.79 -15.70
C VAL A 196 -7.94 -4.27 -15.56
N ASP A 197 -7.43 -4.21 -14.33
CA ASP A 197 -6.00 -3.97 -14.06
C ASP A 197 -5.21 -5.26 -14.33
N THR A 198 -4.77 -5.45 -15.56
CA THR A 198 -4.05 -6.66 -15.98
C THR A 198 -2.66 -6.79 -15.33
N PHE A 199 -2.15 -5.74 -14.68
CA PHE A 199 -0.86 -5.75 -13.99
C PHE A 199 -0.97 -6.15 -12.51
N SER A 200 -2.17 -6.11 -11.94
CA SER A 200 -2.40 -6.49 -10.54
C SER A 200 -2.38 -8.00 -10.37
N PRO A 201 -1.80 -8.58 -9.29
CA PRO A 201 -1.82 -10.03 -9.02
C PRO A 201 -3.17 -10.61 -8.60
N SER A 202 -4.16 -9.75 -8.44
CA SER A 202 -5.51 -10.13 -8.08
C SER A 202 -6.50 -9.58 -9.13
N PRO A 203 -7.68 -10.19 -9.28
CA PRO A 203 -8.74 -9.63 -10.10
C PRO A 203 -9.05 -8.24 -9.58
N LYS A 204 -8.76 -7.21 -10.37
CA LYS A 204 -8.89 -5.81 -9.97
C LYS A 204 -9.39 -5.01 -11.15
N ALA A 205 -10.23 -4.01 -10.89
CA ALA A 205 -10.69 -3.09 -11.91
C ALA A 205 -10.23 -1.66 -11.61
N LEU A 206 -10.15 -0.86 -12.67
CA LEU A 206 -9.84 0.56 -12.63
C LEU A 206 -11.03 1.33 -13.22
N VAL A 207 -11.54 2.31 -12.47
CA VAL A 207 -12.50 3.29 -12.98
C VAL A 207 -11.74 4.54 -13.38
N VAL A 208 -11.70 4.82 -14.68
CA VAL A 208 -10.91 5.88 -15.28
C VAL A 208 -11.85 6.99 -15.80
N PRO A 209 -11.74 8.25 -15.33
CA PRO A 209 -12.47 9.35 -15.93
C PRO A 209 -12.01 9.59 -17.36
N LYS A 210 -12.97 9.88 -18.24
CA LYS A 210 -12.67 10.31 -19.61
C LYS A 210 -12.18 11.75 -19.69
N THR A 211 -12.53 12.58 -18.70
CA THR A 211 -11.97 13.92 -18.54
C THR A 211 -10.52 13.80 -18.07
N PRO A 212 -9.54 14.40 -18.78
CA PRO A 212 -8.14 14.35 -18.37
C PRO A 212 -7.93 14.95 -16.97
N ALA A 213 -7.40 14.15 -16.06
CA ALA A 213 -7.05 14.54 -14.71
C ALA A 213 -5.91 13.65 -14.21
N SER A 214 -5.02 14.19 -13.38
CA SER A 214 -3.96 13.39 -12.75
C SER A 214 -4.29 13.08 -11.29
N LEU A 215 -4.96 14.01 -10.61
CA LEU A 215 -5.33 13.91 -9.20
C LEU A 215 -6.83 14.22 -9.00
N PRO A 216 -7.46 13.75 -7.89
CA PRO A 216 -8.85 14.07 -7.60
C PRO A 216 -9.15 15.57 -7.56
N VAL A 217 -8.22 16.38 -7.05
CA VAL A 217 -8.33 17.84 -7.00
C VAL A 217 -8.39 18.53 -8.37
N ASP A 218 -8.06 17.81 -9.45
CA ASP A 218 -8.15 18.33 -10.82
C ASP A 218 -9.55 18.16 -11.43
N LEU A 219 -10.47 17.44 -10.76
CA LEU A 219 -11.84 17.21 -11.22
C LEU A 219 -12.87 18.05 -10.45
N PRO A 220 -13.97 18.45 -11.12
CA PRO A 220 -15.11 19.03 -10.41
C PRO A 220 -15.77 17.98 -9.52
N ARG A 221 -16.40 18.42 -8.43
CA ARG A 221 -17.07 17.55 -7.44
C ARG A 221 -18.04 16.54 -8.08
N ALA A 222 -18.87 17.00 -9.03
CA ALA A 222 -19.82 16.13 -9.72
C ALA A 222 -19.17 14.98 -10.50
N ALA A 223 -17.98 15.19 -11.07
CA ALA A 223 -17.24 14.13 -11.76
C ALA A 223 -16.66 13.12 -10.76
N LEU A 224 -16.19 13.57 -9.60
CA LEU A 224 -15.74 12.69 -8.52
C LEU A 224 -16.89 11.87 -7.94
N ASP A 225 -18.06 12.48 -7.73
CA ASP A 225 -19.25 11.80 -7.22
C ASP A 225 -19.70 10.70 -8.22
N GLU A 226 -19.62 10.97 -9.53
CA GLU A 226 -19.91 9.97 -10.56
C GLU A 226 -18.89 8.82 -10.57
N LEU A 227 -17.58 9.11 -10.46
CA LEU A 227 -16.56 8.06 -10.33
C LEU A 227 -16.77 7.20 -9.09
N ALA A 228 -17.12 7.82 -7.95
CA ALA A 228 -17.39 7.14 -6.70
C ALA A 228 -18.59 6.18 -6.85
N ARG A 229 -19.67 6.66 -7.49
CA ARG A 229 -20.86 5.87 -7.78
C ARG A 229 -20.53 4.67 -8.67
N VAL A 230 -19.81 4.88 -9.78
CA VAL A 230 -19.39 3.79 -10.67
C VAL A 230 -18.52 2.78 -9.93
N ALA A 231 -17.53 3.23 -9.14
CA ALA A 231 -16.68 2.35 -8.36
C ALA A 231 -17.45 1.52 -7.33
N ALA A 232 -18.47 2.09 -6.68
CA ALA A 232 -19.35 1.36 -5.76
C ALA A 232 -20.15 0.24 -6.47
N HIS A 233 -20.63 0.49 -7.70
CA HIS A 233 -21.26 -0.55 -8.51
C HIS A 233 -20.29 -1.64 -8.95
N VAL A 234 -19.04 -1.28 -9.28
CA VAL A 234 -17.99 -2.25 -9.61
C VAL A 234 -17.66 -3.13 -8.39
N SER A 235 -17.61 -2.55 -7.19
CA SER A 235 -17.43 -3.28 -5.93
C SER A 235 -18.55 -4.29 -5.70
N ASP A 236 -19.80 -3.84 -5.81
CA ASP A 236 -20.99 -4.69 -5.69
C ASP A 236 -20.99 -5.85 -6.71
N ALA A 237 -20.59 -5.58 -7.96
CA ALA A 237 -20.49 -6.57 -9.02
C ALA A 237 -19.39 -7.62 -8.71
N PHE A 238 -18.24 -7.18 -8.20
CA PHE A 238 -17.19 -8.09 -7.73
C PHE A 238 -17.66 -9.00 -6.60
N MET A 239 -18.34 -8.44 -5.58
CA MET A 239 -18.88 -9.22 -4.47
C MET A 239 -19.86 -10.29 -4.94
N ARG A 240 -20.76 -9.96 -5.88
CA ARG A 240 -21.68 -10.92 -6.47
C ARG A 240 -21.00 -11.98 -7.32
N ALA A 241 -20.03 -11.60 -8.15
CA ALA A 241 -19.36 -12.52 -9.07
C ALA A 241 -18.43 -13.51 -8.34
N THR A 242 -17.76 -13.04 -7.28
CA THR A 242 -16.72 -13.80 -6.58
C THR A 242 -17.18 -14.40 -5.26
N GLY A 243 -18.28 -13.91 -4.69
CA GLY A 243 -18.71 -14.26 -3.33
C GLY A 243 -17.88 -13.61 -2.22
N CYS A 244 -17.00 -12.66 -2.56
CA CYS A 244 -16.19 -11.97 -1.54
C CYS A 244 -17.05 -11.08 -0.63
N PRO A 245 -16.67 -10.93 0.65
CA PRO A 245 -17.47 -10.15 1.61
C PRO A 245 -17.39 -8.64 1.36
N ALA A 246 -16.32 -8.16 0.72
CA ALA A 246 -16.10 -6.76 0.42
C ALA A 246 -15.16 -6.59 -0.79
N ALA A 247 -15.19 -5.42 -1.42
CA ALA A 247 -14.13 -4.94 -2.31
C ALA A 247 -13.65 -3.56 -1.85
N GLY A 248 -12.33 -3.37 -1.77
CA GLY A 248 -11.73 -2.08 -1.45
C GLY A 248 -11.86 -1.10 -2.60
N ILE A 249 -12.12 0.17 -2.30
CA ILE A 249 -12.17 1.26 -3.28
C ILE A 249 -11.23 2.36 -2.83
N TRP A 250 -10.28 2.78 -3.68
CA TRP A 250 -9.34 3.85 -3.33
C TRP A 250 -8.74 4.55 -4.55
N VAL A 251 -8.13 5.71 -4.30
CA VAL A 251 -7.26 6.41 -5.26
C VAL A 251 -5.89 6.52 -4.60
N ASN A 252 -4.83 6.17 -5.32
CA ASN A 252 -3.48 6.32 -4.78
C ASN A 252 -3.12 7.80 -4.56
N PRO A 253 -2.45 8.15 -3.45
CA PRO A 253 -1.93 9.48 -3.24
C PRO A 253 -0.79 9.74 -4.22
N PRO A 254 -0.46 11.02 -4.50
CA PRO A 254 0.54 11.35 -5.50
C PRO A 254 1.84 10.58 -5.31
N GLN A 255 2.34 10.47 -4.07
CA GLN A 255 3.57 9.76 -3.68
C GLN A 255 3.65 8.32 -4.23
N HIS A 256 2.51 7.63 -4.33
CA HIS A 256 2.45 6.21 -4.72
C HIS A 256 2.03 6.01 -6.19
N LEU A 257 1.82 7.10 -6.95
CA LEU A 257 1.47 6.99 -8.36
C LEU A 257 2.65 6.49 -9.21
N THR A 258 2.36 5.49 -10.02
CA THR A 258 3.23 4.92 -11.07
C THR A 258 2.78 5.27 -12.48
N VAL A 259 1.55 5.79 -12.63
CA VAL A 259 0.98 6.28 -13.88
C VAL A 259 0.32 7.65 -13.65
N LYS A 260 0.25 8.44 -14.71
CA LYS A 260 -0.17 9.85 -14.65
C LYS A 260 -1.67 10.03 -14.48
N GLN A 261 -2.48 9.31 -15.24
CA GLN A 261 -3.92 9.55 -15.30
C GLN A 261 -4.62 9.03 -14.04
N LEU A 262 -5.49 9.86 -13.47
CA LEU A 262 -6.35 9.53 -12.34
C LEU A 262 -7.15 8.26 -12.64
N HIS A 263 -7.21 7.35 -11.68
CA HIS A 263 -8.07 6.18 -11.72
C HIS A 263 -8.42 5.74 -10.30
N VAL A 264 -9.62 5.17 -10.15
CA VAL A 264 -10.08 4.58 -8.90
C VAL A 264 -9.85 3.07 -8.97
N HIS A 265 -9.14 2.52 -8.01
CA HIS A 265 -8.96 1.07 -7.88
C HIS A 265 -10.17 0.45 -7.21
N VAL A 266 -10.60 -0.71 -7.71
CA VAL A 266 -11.60 -1.57 -7.07
C VAL A 266 -11.04 -2.98 -7.00
N LEU A 267 -10.86 -3.50 -5.78
CA LEU A 267 -10.22 -4.79 -5.52
C LEU A 267 -11.07 -5.67 -4.57
N PRO A 268 -11.66 -6.79 -5.03
CA PRO A 268 -12.29 -7.77 -4.15
C PRO A 268 -11.33 -8.35 -3.11
N ASP A 269 -11.83 -8.54 -1.89
CA ASP A 269 -11.12 -9.24 -0.82
C ASP A 269 -11.32 -10.75 -0.95
N LEU A 270 -10.51 -11.37 -1.80
CA LEU A 270 -10.56 -12.81 -2.07
C LEU A 270 -9.70 -13.64 -1.10
N GLY A 271 -9.28 -13.05 0.03
CA GLY A 271 -8.23 -13.63 0.86
C GLY A 271 -6.85 -13.60 0.19
N PRO A 272 -5.88 -14.42 0.62
CA PRO A 272 -4.58 -14.52 -0.04
C PRO A 272 -4.77 -15.15 -1.43
N TYR A 273 -4.84 -14.31 -2.46
CA TYR A 273 -4.96 -14.78 -3.84
C TYR A 273 -3.58 -15.23 -4.33
N THR A 274 -3.42 -16.55 -4.43
CA THR A 274 -2.21 -17.33 -4.71
C THR A 274 -1.10 -17.20 -3.67
N ALA A 275 -0.63 -18.34 -3.15
CA ALA A 275 0.60 -18.39 -2.35
C ALA A 275 1.81 -17.82 -3.11
N ASP A 276 1.70 -17.68 -4.44
CA ASP A 276 2.79 -17.33 -5.35
C ASP A 276 2.76 -15.87 -5.86
N GLY A 277 1.74 -15.07 -5.49
CA GLY A 277 1.66 -13.64 -5.81
C GLY A 277 1.64 -13.27 -7.31
N ALA A 278 1.21 -14.16 -8.20
CA ALA A 278 1.33 -13.98 -9.65
C ALA A 278 0.34 -12.92 -10.21
N PRO A 279 0.77 -12.05 -11.16
CA PRO A 279 -0.09 -11.08 -11.86
C PRO A 279 -1.38 -11.70 -12.46
N ALA A 280 -2.50 -10.99 -12.46
CA ALA A 280 -3.78 -11.42 -13.06
C ALA A 280 -3.62 -11.73 -14.55
N LYS A 281 -2.75 -11.02 -15.28
CA LYS A 281 -2.37 -11.42 -16.63
C LYS A 281 -1.74 -12.82 -16.68
N ALA A 282 -0.83 -13.13 -15.75
CA ALA A 282 -0.27 -14.47 -15.65
C ALA A 282 -1.33 -15.50 -15.26
N LEU A 283 -2.30 -15.15 -14.40
CA LEU A 283 -3.45 -16.01 -14.09
C LEU A 283 -4.40 -16.19 -15.28
N LEU A 284 -4.53 -15.18 -16.15
CA LEU A 284 -5.27 -15.29 -17.42
C LEU A 284 -4.53 -16.15 -18.44
N ASP A 285 -3.21 -16.26 -18.33
CA ASP A 285 -2.38 -17.15 -19.14
C ASP A 285 -2.36 -18.59 -18.56
N ASP A 286 -2.67 -18.76 -17.28
CA ASP A 286 -2.87 -20.06 -16.64
C ASP A 286 -4.19 -20.70 -17.11
N ALA A 287 -4.09 -21.78 -17.89
CA ALA A 287 -5.23 -22.48 -18.45
C ALA A 287 -6.22 -23.03 -17.39
N THR A 288 -5.78 -23.24 -16.15
CA THR A 288 -6.61 -23.76 -15.06
C THR A 288 -7.46 -22.66 -14.39
N LEU A 289 -6.92 -21.44 -14.28
CA LEU A 289 -7.57 -20.32 -13.61
C LEU A 289 -8.30 -19.38 -14.58
N ARG A 290 -7.86 -19.35 -15.84
CA ARG A 290 -8.45 -18.50 -16.89
C ARG A 290 -9.97 -18.62 -17.02
N PRO A 291 -10.60 -19.82 -17.04
CA PRO A 291 -12.05 -19.92 -17.18
C PRO A 291 -12.81 -19.23 -16.04
N GLN A 292 -12.29 -19.32 -14.81
CA GLN A 292 -12.90 -18.69 -13.64
C GLN A 292 -12.80 -17.17 -13.72
N LEU A 293 -11.62 -16.63 -14.03
CA LEU A 293 -11.41 -15.18 -14.16
C LEU A 293 -12.27 -14.57 -15.27
N VAL A 294 -12.33 -15.23 -16.44
CA VAL A 294 -13.20 -14.82 -17.55
C VAL A 294 -14.66 -14.84 -17.12
N GLY A 295 -15.11 -15.90 -16.45
CA GLY A 295 -16.47 -16.00 -15.93
C GLY A 295 -16.82 -14.88 -14.96
N TRP A 296 -15.89 -14.49 -14.08
CA TRP A 296 -16.09 -13.35 -13.18
C TRP A 296 -16.20 -12.01 -13.92
N PHE A 297 -15.29 -11.73 -14.87
CA PHE A 297 -15.34 -10.49 -15.62
C PHE A 297 -16.58 -10.37 -16.51
N ASP A 298 -17.06 -11.48 -17.08
CA ASP A 298 -18.32 -11.50 -17.81
C ASP A 298 -19.54 -11.27 -16.91
N ALA A 299 -19.56 -11.89 -15.72
CA ALA A 299 -20.59 -11.63 -14.74
C ALA A 299 -20.60 -10.14 -14.30
N ILE A 300 -19.43 -9.54 -14.10
CA ILE A 300 -19.29 -8.13 -13.76
C ILE A 300 -19.80 -7.23 -14.90
N ARG A 301 -19.45 -7.51 -16.16
CA ARG A 301 -19.96 -6.77 -17.33
C ARG A 301 -21.49 -6.73 -17.38
N VAL A 302 -22.11 -7.90 -17.24
CA VAL A 302 -23.58 -8.05 -17.28
C VAL A 302 -24.21 -7.27 -16.13
N ASP A 303 -23.64 -7.36 -14.94
CA ASP A 303 -24.14 -6.69 -13.75
C ASP A 303 -24.02 -5.15 -13.86
N LEU A 304 -22.87 -4.65 -14.33
CA LEU A 304 -22.67 -3.22 -14.59
C LEU A 304 -23.66 -2.72 -15.64
N ALA A 305 -23.88 -3.44 -16.73
CA ALA A 305 -24.84 -3.05 -17.76
C ALA A 305 -26.28 -2.98 -17.22
N LYS A 306 -26.65 -3.90 -16.31
CA LYS A 306 -27.96 -3.92 -15.65
C LYS A 306 -28.17 -2.70 -14.74
N HIS A 307 -27.15 -2.28 -14.00
CA HIS A 307 -27.28 -1.24 -12.98
C HIS A 307 -26.90 0.17 -13.46
N LEU A 308 -25.97 0.28 -14.39
CA LEU A 308 -25.46 1.55 -14.93
C LEU A 308 -26.00 1.88 -16.33
N GLY A 309 -26.72 0.95 -16.96
CA GLY A 309 -27.17 1.05 -18.35
C GLY A 309 -26.16 0.45 -19.33
N PRO A 310 -26.56 0.30 -20.61
CA PRO A 310 -25.71 -0.31 -21.64
C PRO A 310 -24.41 0.48 -21.82
N SER A 311 -23.34 -0.23 -22.17
CA SER A 311 -22.08 0.41 -22.55
C SER A 311 -22.29 1.30 -23.76
N ALA A 312 -21.72 2.52 -23.70
CA ALA A 312 -21.77 3.50 -24.79
C ALA A 312 -20.84 3.14 -25.95
#